data_AF-A0A1A8P1W2-F1
#
_entry.id   AF-A0A1A8P1W2-F1
#
_cell.length_a   1.000
_cell.length_b   1.000
_cell.length_c   1.000
_cell.angle_alpha   90.00
_cell.angle_beta   90.00
_cell.angle_gamma   90.00
#
_symmetry.space_group_name_H-M   'P 1'
#
loop_
_entity.id
_entity.type
_entity.pdbx_description
1 polymer ?
#
loop_
_entity_poly.entity_id
_entity_poly.type
_entity_poly.pdbx_seq_one_letter_code
_entity_poly.pdbx_strand_id
1 'polypeptide(L)'
;GFFRKRKTSNLEAYVNWFNRLSFLVATEICMPVKKKHRARIIEFFIDVAQECFNIGNFNSLMAIITGMNMSPVARLKKTWNKVNTDKFEILEHQMDPSSNFSNYRTALRGATQRSETAHSSQEKIVIPFFSLLIKDIYFLNEGCANRLPNGHINFEKLWELAKQVSEFLVWRQVICPFDRDRRILQYLVTTPVFTEDELHLASYESEGPENNMEKDSRRSLRSSLLHRENRS
;
A
#
# COMPACT_ATOMS: atom_id res chain seq x y z
N GLY A 1 36.22 3.81 4.43
CA GLY A 1 36.07 5.05 3.64
C GLY A 1 34.63 5.52 3.74
N PHE A 2 34.45 6.82 3.95
CA PHE A 2 33.21 7.51 4.30
C PHE A 2 32.07 7.35 3.27
N PHE A 3 31.20 6.36 3.47
CA PHE A 3 29.78 6.45 3.11
C PHE A 3 28.97 5.96 4.31
N ARG A 4 28.84 6.84 5.31
CA ARG A 4 27.81 6.67 6.35
C ARG A 4 26.49 6.65 5.59
N LYS A 5 25.84 5.48 5.45
CA LYS A 5 24.51 5.33 4.82
C LYS A 5 23.65 6.49 5.30
N ARG A 6 23.39 7.48 4.44
CA ARG A 6 22.51 8.59 4.80
C ARG A 6 21.15 7.95 5.07
N LYS A 7 20.68 8.01 6.31
CA LYS A 7 19.34 7.51 6.66
C LYS A 7 18.34 8.23 5.77
N THR A 8 17.58 7.47 5.00
CA THR A 8 16.52 8.00 4.13
C THR A 8 15.22 8.06 4.94
N SER A 9 15.21 8.86 6.00
CA SER A 9 14.12 8.87 7.00
C SER A 9 12.74 9.11 6.39
N ASN A 10 12.66 9.92 5.33
CA ASN A 10 11.39 10.18 4.65
C ASN A 10 10.93 8.99 3.80
N LEU A 11 11.86 8.26 3.16
CA LEU A 11 11.53 7.03 2.43
C LEU A 11 11.08 5.94 3.40
N GLU A 12 11.81 5.79 4.51
CA GLU A 12 11.45 4.87 5.59
C GLU A 12 10.08 5.22 6.17
N ALA A 13 9.75 6.49 6.35
CA ALA A 13 8.42 6.93 6.79
C ALA A 13 7.31 6.54 5.80
N TYR A 14 7.54 6.67 4.49
CA TYR A 14 6.60 6.23 3.46
C TYR A 14 6.36 4.72 3.50
N VAL A 15 7.43 3.93 3.61
CA VAL A 15 7.35 2.46 3.71
C VAL A 15 6.63 2.04 5.00
N ASN A 16 6.98 2.67 6.12
CA ASN A 16 6.34 2.40 7.41
C ASN A 16 4.84 2.74 7.39
N TRP A 17 4.46 3.86 6.77
CA TRP A 17 3.06 4.22 6.60
C TRP A 17 2.31 3.22 5.71
N PHE A 18 2.90 2.85 4.57
CA PHE A 18 2.33 1.85 3.66
C PHE A 18 2.07 0.54 4.41
N ASN A 19 3.09 -0.01 5.07
CA ASN A 19 2.97 -1.26 5.82
C ASN A 19 1.95 -1.13 6.94
N ARG A 20 2.00 -0.05 7.73
CA ARG A 20 1.04 0.18 8.81
C ARG A 20 -0.39 0.20 8.29
N LEU A 21 -0.66 0.91 7.19
CA LEU A 21 -2.00 0.96 6.61
C LEU A 21 -2.45 -0.43 6.14
N SER A 22 -1.59 -1.17 5.42
CA SER A 22 -1.90 -2.53 4.97
C SER A 22 -2.24 -3.47 6.14
N PHE A 23 -1.43 -3.46 7.21
CA PHE A 23 -1.66 -4.27 8.41
C PHE A 23 -2.87 -3.78 9.22
N LEU A 24 -3.16 -2.47 9.25
CA LEU A 24 -4.37 -1.94 9.89
C LEU A 24 -5.62 -2.45 9.18
N VAL A 25 -5.67 -2.38 7.84
CA VAL A 25 -6.79 -2.92 7.05
C VAL A 25 -7.00 -4.41 7.36
N ALA A 26 -5.93 -5.20 7.33
CA ALA A 26 -6.02 -6.63 7.64
C ALA A 26 -6.49 -6.88 9.09
N THR A 27 -5.99 -6.10 10.05
CA THR A 27 -6.37 -6.18 11.47
C THR A 27 -7.85 -5.90 11.66
N GLU A 28 -8.36 -4.80 11.08
CA GLU A 28 -9.77 -4.42 11.16
C GLU A 28 -10.70 -5.45 10.53
N ILE A 29 -10.26 -6.15 9.48
CA ILE A 29 -11.04 -7.23 8.85
C ILE A 29 -11.01 -8.51 9.70
N CYS A 30 -9.87 -8.87 10.28
CA CYS A 30 -9.70 -10.11 11.04
C CYS A 30 -10.21 -10.04 12.49
N MET A 31 -10.29 -8.85 13.09
CA MET A 31 -10.65 -8.65 14.49
C MET A 31 -12.13 -9.00 14.83
N PRO A 32 -13.14 -8.66 14.01
CA PRO A 32 -14.52 -8.93 14.37
C PRO A 32 -14.88 -10.41 14.36
N VAL A 33 -15.43 -10.88 15.48
CA VAL A 33 -15.95 -12.24 15.62
C VAL A 33 -17.12 -12.52 14.66
N LYS A 34 -17.99 -11.52 14.45
CA LYS A 34 -19.22 -11.67 13.64
C LYS A 34 -18.91 -11.48 12.15
N LYS A 35 -19.14 -12.54 11.36
CA LYS A 35 -19.02 -12.55 9.89
C LYS A 35 -19.69 -11.36 9.18
N LYS A 36 -20.92 -11.01 9.57
CA LYS A 36 -21.65 -9.86 8.99
C LYS A 36 -20.93 -8.53 9.23
N HIS A 37 -20.23 -8.40 10.35
CA HIS A 37 -19.47 -7.19 10.64
C HIS A 37 -18.20 -7.12 9.78
N ARG A 38 -17.47 -8.23 9.65
CA ARG A 38 -16.30 -8.32 8.76
C ARG A 38 -16.64 -7.95 7.32
N ALA A 39 -17.75 -8.49 6.79
CA ALA A 39 -18.20 -8.16 5.43
C ALA A 39 -18.40 -6.64 5.23
N ARG A 40 -19.02 -5.96 6.20
CA ARG A 40 -19.19 -4.49 6.15
C ARG A 40 -17.87 -3.73 6.20
N ILE A 41 -16.88 -4.23 6.94
CA ILE A 41 -15.55 -3.61 7.00
C ILE A 41 -14.82 -3.78 5.66
N ILE A 42 -14.93 -4.95 5.04
CA ILE A 42 -14.40 -5.19 3.68
C ILE A 42 -15.06 -4.22 2.69
N GLU A 43 -16.39 -4.13 2.67
CA GLU A 43 -17.14 -3.18 1.81
C GLU A 43 -16.69 -1.73 2.03
N PHE A 44 -16.52 -1.33 3.29
CA PHE A 44 -16.01 0.00 3.65
C PHE A 44 -14.62 0.25 3.07
N PHE A 45 -13.67 -0.70 3.21
CA PHE A 45 -12.33 -0.52 2.65
C PHE A 45 -12.30 -0.55 1.12
N ILE A 46 -13.21 -1.28 0.46
CA ILE A 46 -13.38 -1.21 -0.99
C ILE A 46 -13.80 0.20 -1.42
N ASP A 47 -14.76 0.81 -0.71
CA ASP A 47 -15.18 2.18 -1.01
C ASP A 47 -14.04 3.19 -0.72
N VAL A 48 -13.29 3.03 0.36
CA VAL A 48 -12.11 3.87 0.64
C VAL A 48 -11.02 3.71 -0.43
N ALA A 49 -10.79 2.49 -0.91
CA ALA A 49 -9.85 2.22 -2.00
C ALA A 49 -10.31 2.89 -3.30
N GLN A 50 -11.60 2.83 -3.62
CA GLN A 50 -12.17 3.52 -4.77
C GLN A 50 -11.98 5.03 -4.68
N GLU A 51 -12.20 5.63 -3.50
CA GLU A 51 -11.95 7.07 -3.29
C GLU A 51 -10.47 7.41 -3.41
N CYS A 52 -9.56 6.54 -2.94
CA CYS A 52 -8.13 6.71 -3.17
C CYS A 52 -7.79 6.73 -4.67
N PHE A 53 -8.39 5.83 -5.47
CA PHE A 53 -8.22 5.82 -6.92
C PHE A 53 -8.75 7.10 -7.58
N ASN A 54 -9.98 7.50 -7.23
CA ASN A 54 -10.65 8.68 -7.79
C ASN A 54 -9.84 9.96 -7.57
N ILE A 55 -9.33 10.14 -6.34
CA ILE A 55 -8.55 11.31 -5.94
C ILE A 55 -7.12 11.28 -6.52
N GLY A 56 -6.61 10.12 -6.94
CA GLY A 56 -5.23 9.96 -7.42
C GLY A 56 -4.22 9.60 -6.32
N ASN A 57 -4.69 9.06 -5.18
CA ASN A 57 -3.85 8.53 -4.11
C ASN A 57 -3.56 7.03 -4.30
N PHE A 58 -2.70 6.72 -5.28
CA PHE A 58 -2.37 5.35 -5.64
C PHE A 58 -1.54 4.62 -4.57
N ASN A 59 -0.77 5.35 -3.75
CA ASN A 59 -0.01 4.72 -2.67
C ASN A 59 -0.93 4.08 -1.62
N SER A 60 -1.98 4.80 -1.21
CA SER A 60 -2.91 4.30 -0.19
C SER A 60 -3.85 3.26 -0.76
N LEU A 61 -4.28 3.42 -2.02
CA LEU A 61 -4.99 2.39 -2.78
C LEU A 61 -4.21 1.06 -2.75
N MET A 62 -2.93 1.09 -3.12
CA MET A 62 -2.09 -0.11 -3.14
C MET A 62 -1.93 -0.73 -1.75
N ALA A 63 -1.80 0.09 -0.70
CA ALA A 63 -1.71 -0.39 0.68
C ALA A 63 -3.00 -1.11 1.12
N ILE A 64 -4.17 -0.55 0.81
CA ILE A 64 -5.47 -1.16 1.14
C ILE A 64 -5.63 -2.49 0.39
N ILE A 65 -5.37 -2.52 -0.93
CA ILE A 65 -5.38 -3.76 -1.72
C ILE A 65 -4.43 -4.79 -1.12
N THR A 66 -3.21 -4.37 -0.76
CA THR A 66 -2.20 -5.26 -0.15
C THR A 66 -2.72 -5.85 1.16
N GLY A 67 -3.34 -5.05 2.03
CA GLY A 67 -3.94 -5.52 3.29
C GLY A 67 -5.07 -6.53 3.07
N MET A 68 -5.94 -6.28 2.09
CA MET A 68 -7.07 -7.17 1.76
C MET A 68 -6.60 -8.49 1.10
N ASN A 69 -5.47 -8.46 0.39
CA ASN A 69 -4.86 -9.62 -0.26
C ASN A 69 -3.91 -10.43 0.62
N MET A 70 -3.66 -10.01 1.86
CA MET A 70 -2.91 -10.81 2.80
C MET A 70 -3.59 -12.17 3.00
N SER A 71 -2.81 -13.25 3.02
CA SER A 71 -3.30 -14.62 3.25
C SER A 71 -4.36 -14.76 4.36
N PRO A 72 -4.18 -14.21 5.58
CA PRO A 72 -5.18 -14.28 6.65
C PRO A 72 -6.53 -13.65 6.29
N VAL A 73 -6.57 -12.65 5.40
CA VAL A 73 -7.81 -12.02 4.94
C VAL A 73 -8.38 -12.78 3.74
N ALA A 74 -7.55 -13.10 2.74
CA ALA A 74 -7.95 -13.77 1.51
C ALA A 74 -8.57 -15.17 1.73
N ARG A 75 -8.23 -15.84 2.85
CA ARG A 75 -8.80 -17.15 3.22
C ARG A 75 -10.20 -17.10 3.83
N LEU A 76 -10.73 -15.93 4.19
CA LEU A 76 -12.05 -15.80 4.84
C LEU A 76 -13.21 -15.98 3.84
N LYS A 77 -13.24 -17.10 3.12
CA LYS A 77 -14.14 -17.34 1.97
C LYS A 77 -15.61 -17.17 2.33
N LYS A 78 -16.02 -17.54 3.56
CA LYS A 78 -17.43 -17.38 3.98
C LYS A 78 -17.80 -15.91 4.16
N THR A 79 -16.84 -15.07 4.57
CA THR A 79 -17.00 -13.62 4.66
C THR A 79 -17.02 -13.00 3.27
N TRP A 80 -16.07 -13.34 2.39
CA TRP A 80 -16.01 -12.83 1.00
C TRP A 80 -17.27 -13.14 0.19
N ASN A 81 -17.89 -14.31 0.39
CA ASN A 81 -19.19 -14.65 -0.24
C ASN A 81 -20.37 -13.77 0.19
N LYS A 82 -20.17 -12.82 1.13
CA LYS A 82 -21.18 -11.84 1.56
C LYS A 82 -20.91 -10.44 1.04
N VAL A 83 -19.83 -10.23 0.31
CA VAL A 83 -19.37 -8.94 -0.20
C VAL A 83 -19.54 -8.91 -1.72
N ASN A 84 -19.97 -7.79 -2.28
CA ASN A 84 -19.84 -7.57 -3.73
C ASN A 84 -18.38 -7.19 -4.03
N THR A 85 -17.68 -8.04 -4.78
CA THR A 85 -16.25 -7.87 -5.12
C THR A 85 -16.00 -7.15 -6.44
N ASP A 86 -17.02 -6.80 -7.23
CA ASP A 86 -16.87 -6.22 -8.57
C ASP A 86 -15.96 -4.97 -8.55
N LYS A 87 -16.19 -4.05 -7.61
CA LYS A 87 -15.35 -2.86 -7.42
C LYS A 87 -13.92 -3.22 -7.04
N PHE A 88 -13.74 -4.21 -6.18
CA PHE A 88 -12.42 -4.63 -5.70
C PHE A 88 -11.61 -5.24 -6.84
N GLU A 89 -12.19 -6.13 -7.62
CA GLU A 89 -11.56 -6.78 -8.78
C GLU A 89 -11.12 -5.74 -9.84
N ILE A 90 -11.93 -4.70 -10.07
CA ILE A 90 -11.55 -3.58 -10.95
C ILE A 90 -10.33 -2.84 -10.39
N LEU A 91 -10.32 -2.53 -9.09
CA LEU A 91 -9.20 -1.82 -8.44
C LEU A 91 -7.92 -2.67 -8.44
N GLU A 92 -8.02 -3.97 -8.22
CA GLU A 92 -6.90 -4.92 -8.36
C GLU A 92 -6.35 -4.89 -9.79
N HIS A 93 -7.22 -4.96 -10.79
CA HIS A 93 -6.82 -4.90 -12.19
C HIS A 93 -6.08 -3.57 -12.52
N GLN A 94 -6.54 -2.45 -11.97
CA GLN A 94 -5.86 -1.16 -12.15
C GLN A 94 -4.44 -1.15 -11.55
N MET A 95 -4.22 -1.87 -10.46
CA MET A 95 -2.94 -1.92 -9.74
C MET A 95 -2.11 -3.17 -10.04
N ASP A 96 -2.53 -3.97 -11.03
CA ASP A 96 -1.90 -5.24 -11.38
C ASP A 96 -0.43 -5.05 -11.82
N PRO A 97 0.51 -5.88 -11.30
CA PRO A 97 1.94 -5.74 -11.60
C PRO A 97 2.35 -6.21 -13.00
N SER A 98 1.47 -6.90 -13.74
CA SER A 98 1.77 -7.41 -15.08
C SER A 98 2.12 -6.29 -16.05
N SER A 99 2.92 -6.63 -17.07
CA SER A 99 3.40 -5.67 -18.07
C SER A 99 4.03 -4.42 -17.43
N ASN A 100 4.75 -4.61 -16.32
CA ASN A 100 5.35 -3.55 -15.51
C ASN A 100 4.34 -2.48 -15.07
N PHE A 101 3.20 -2.90 -14.52
CA PHE A 101 2.15 -2.02 -14.02
C PHE A 101 1.51 -1.13 -15.11
N SER A 102 1.24 -1.67 -16.30
CA SER A 102 0.77 -0.88 -17.45
C SER A 102 -0.53 -0.12 -17.19
N ASN A 103 -1.48 -0.72 -16.46
CA ASN A 103 -2.77 -0.09 -16.15
C ASN A 103 -2.58 1.05 -15.15
N TYR A 104 -1.87 0.80 -14.06
CA TYR A 104 -1.49 1.82 -13.09
C TYR A 104 -0.77 3.00 -13.77
N ARG A 105 0.17 2.73 -14.67
CA ARG A 105 0.89 3.81 -15.39
C ARG A 105 -0.05 4.64 -16.25
N THR A 106 -1.05 4.01 -16.87
CA THR A 106 -2.10 4.73 -17.61
C THR A 106 -2.97 5.58 -16.68
N ALA A 107 -3.39 5.03 -15.54
CA ALA A 107 -4.15 5.76 -14.52
C ALA A 107 -3.35 6.94 -13.93
N LEU A 108 -2.04 6.75 -13.66
CA LEU A 108 -1.14 7.79 -13.19
C LEU A 108 -1.00 8.92 -14.21
N ARG A 109 -0.79 8.62 -15.50
CA ARG A 109 -0.76 9.65 -16.56
C ARG A 109 -2.07 10.43 -16.62
N GLY A 110 -3.21 9.74 -16.51
CA GLY A 110 -4.51 10.39 -16.41
C GLY A 110 -4.60 11.33 -15.22
N ALA A 111 -4.14 10.91 -14.03
CA ALA A 111 -4.12 11.76 -12.85
C ALA A 111 -3.18 12.96 -12.98
N THR A 112 -1.99 12.80 -13.57
CA THR A 112 -1.07 13.91 -13.88
C THR A 112 -1.75 14.93 -14.80
N GLN A 113 -2.37 14.48 -15.89
CA GLN A 113 -3.08 15.37 -16.82
C GLN A 113 -4.23 16.11 -16.14
N ARG A 114 -5.03 15.41 -15.32
CA ARG A 114 -6.09 16.04 -14.51
C ARG A 114 -5.55 17.13 -13.59
N SER A 115 -4.39 16.89 -12.98
CA SER A 115 -3.74 17.87 -12.09
C SER A 115 -3.27 19.12 -12.84
N GLU A 116 -2.81 18.99 -14.08
CA GLU A 116 -2.36 20.12 -14.91
C GLU A 116 -3.52 21.02 -15.33
N THR A 117 -4.68 20.43 -15.64
CA THR A 117 -5.89 21.15 -16.06
C THR A 117 -6.89 21.38 -14.93
N ALA A 118 -6.48 21.20 -13.67
CA ALA A 118 -7.38 21.19 -12.52
C ALA A 118 -8.07 22.55 -12.29
N HIS A 119 -9.38 22.50 -12.06
CA HIS A 119 -10.18 23.66 -11.67
C HIS A 119 -10.46 23.72 -10.17
N SER A 120 -10.16 22.63 -9.46
CA SER A 120 -10.24 22.53 -8.00
C SER A 120 -8.92 22.07 -7.39
N SER A 121 -8.76 22.28 -6.09
CA SER A 121 -7.59 21.78 -5.34
C SER A 121 -7.58 20.25 -5.20
N GLN A 122 -8.75 19.60 -5.22
CA GLN A 122 -8.87 18.14 -5.13
C GLN A 122 -8.35 17.45 -6.39
N GLU A 123 -8.61 18.00 -7.57
CA GLU A 123 -8.14 17.46 -8.86
C GLU A 123 -6.61 17.52 -9.01
N LYS A 124 -5.92 18.35 -8.21
CA LYS A 124 -4.45 18.47 -8.23
C LYS A 124 -3.73 17.34 -7.52
N ILE A 125 -4.45 16.48 -6.79
CA ILE A 125 -3.81 15.45 -5.98
C ILE A 125 -3.28 14.33 -6.87
N VAL A 126 -1.98 14.06 -6.75
CA VAL A 126 -1.33 12.89 -7.34
C VAL A 126 -0.36 12.34 -6.30
N ILE A 127 -0.64 11.15 -5.79
CA ILE A 127 0.27 10.43 -4.89
C ILE A 127 0.62 9.10 -5.56
N PRO A 128 1.82 8.98 -6.15
CA PRO A 128 2.21 7.79 -6.90
C PRO A 128 2.40 6.60 -5.97
N PHE A 129 2.30 5.37 -6.52
CA PHE A 129 2.73 4.18 -5.79
C PHE A 129 4.25 4.24 -5.60
N PHE A 130 4.66 4.58 -4.38
CA PHE A 130 6.00 5.10 -4.12
C PHE A 130 7.08 4.04 -4.35
N SER A 131 6.80 2.78 -4.04
CA SER A 131 7.73 1.66 -4.27
C SER A 131 8.07 1.50 -5.76
N LEU A 132 7.09 1.69 -6.65
CA LEU A 132 7.33 1.61 -8.09
C LEU A 132 8.07 2.83 -8.62
N LEU A 133 7.74 4.03 -8.13
CA LEU A 133 8.49 5.25 -8.46
C LEU A 133 9.98 5.11 -8.11
N ILE A 134 10.29 4.62 -6.91
CA ILE A 134 11.68 4.40 -6.48
C ILE A 134 12.34 3.29 -7.30
N LYS A 135 11.62 2.20 -7.61
CA LYS A 135 12.10 1.14 -8.49
C LYS A 135 12.49 1.69 -9.86
N ASP A 136 11.66 2.55 -10.45
CA ASP A 136 11.93 3.15 -11.77
C ASP A 136 13.16 4.08 -11.73
N ILE A 137 13.27 4.95 -10.72
CA ILE A 137 14.44 5.83 -10.53
C ILE A 137 15.72 5.00 -10.33
N TYR A 138 15.64 3.92 -9.55
CA TYR A 138 16.76 3.01 -9.34
C TYR A 138 17.22 2.37 -10.65
N PHE A 139 16.30 1.78 -11.43
CA PHE A 139 16.67 1.14 -12.69
C PHE A 139 17.17 2.13 -13.75
N LEU A 140 16.63 3.35 -13.78
CA LEU A 140 17.16 4.42 -14.63
C LEU A 140 18.59 4.80 -14.22
N ASN A 141 18.87 4.85 -12.92
CA ASN A 141 20.21 5.12 -12.43
C ASN A 141 21.19 3.98 -12.73
N GLU A 142 20.82 2.73 -12.48
CA GLU A 142 21.72 1.59 -12.69
C GLU A 142 21.89 1.23 -14.17
N GLY A 143 20.87 1.51 -15.00
CA GLY A 143 20.86 1.17 -16.43
C GLY A 143 21.73 2.07 -17.31
N CYS A 144 22.22 3.20 -16.79
CA CYS A 144 22.98 4.18 -17.57
C CYS A 144 24.33 4.50 -16.92
N ALA A 145 25.40 4.53 -17.73
CA ALA A 145 26.72 4.92 -17.27
C ALA A 145 26.74 6.40 -16.81
N ASN A 146 27.43 6.68 -15.70
CA ASN A 146 27.60 8.05 -15.17
C ASN A 146 28.47 8.93 -16.07
N ARG A 147 29.35 8.31 -16.86
CA ARG A 147 30.25 8.98 -17.81
C ARG A 147 30.16 8.30 -19.16
N LEU A 148 30.31 9.09 -20.21
CA LEU A 148 30.43 8.63 -21.59
C LEU A 148 31.84 8.02 -21.81
N PRO A 149 32.07 7.26 -22.91
CA PRO A 149 33.38 6.67 -23.20
C PRO A 149 34.52 7.68 -23.32
N ASN A 150 34.22 8.94 -23.68
CA ASN A 150 35.19 10.04 -23.72
C ASN A 150 35.49 10.66 -22.33
N GLY A 151 34.95 10.10 -21.25
CA GLY A 151 35.15 10.57 -19.88
C GLY A 151 34.24 11.73 -19.44
N HIS A 152 33.45 12.32 -20.34
CA HIS A 152 32.49 13.37 -20.00
C HIS A 152 31.32 12.84 -19.16
N ILE A 153 30.70 13.73 -18.38
CA ILE A 153 29.49 13.40 -17.61
C ILE A 153 28.35 13.08 -18.58
N ASN A 154 27.59 12.02 -18.30
CA ASN A 154 26.41 11.68 -19.06
C ASN A 154 25.22 12.58 -18.67
N PHE A 155 25.07 13.72 -19.35
CA PHE A 155 23.98 14.66 -19.10
C PHE A 155 22.60 14.11 -19.48
N GLU A 156 22.52 13.19 -20.44
CA GLU A 156 21.25 12.55 -20.82
C GLU A 156 20.67 11.74 -19.66
N LYS A 157 21.51 10.94 -18.98
CA LYS A 157 21.11 10.24 -17.74
C LYS A 157 20.62 11.22 -16.67
N LEU A 158 21.38 12.29 -16.45
CA LEU A 158 21.02 13.30 -15.44
C LEU A 158 19.69 13.98 -15.77
N TRP A 159 19.44 14.24 -17.06
CA TRP A 159 18.21 14.84 -17.54
C TRP A 159 16.99 13.95 -17.30
N GLU A 160 17.09 12.65 -17.64
CA GLU A 160 16.00 11.70 -17.41
C GLU A 160 15.71 11.51 -15.92
N LEU A 161 16.75 11.45 -15.07
CA LEU A 161 16.57 11.43 -13.61
C LEU A 161 15.92 12.71 -13.10
N ALA A 162 16.36 13.87 -13.60
CA ALA A 162 15.82 15.17 -13.22
C ALA A 162 14.34 15.30 -13.61
N LYS A 163 13.92 14.75 -14.75
CA LYS A 163 12.51 14.73 -15.18
C LYS A 163 11.62 14.00 -14.18
N GLN A 164 12.01 12.79 -13.76
CA GLN A 164 11.26 12.00 -12.76
C GLN A 164 11.15 12.72 -11.42
N VAL A 165 12.25 13.31 -10.95
CA VAL A 165 12.27 14.04 -9.68
C VAL A 165 11.46 15.33 -9.76
N SER A 166 11.54 16.05 -10.88
CA SER A 166 10.83 17.32 -11.07
C SER A 166 9.32 17.13 -11.06
N GLU A 167 8.82 16.07 -11.71
CA GLU A 167 7.40 15.71 -11.69
C GLU A 167 6.92 15.44 -10.25
N PHE A 168 7.67 14.64 -9.49
CA PHE A 168 7.37 14.40 -8.08
C PHE A 168 7.39 15.68 -7.23
N LEU A 169 8.32 16.60 -7.49
CA LEU A 169 8.42 17.86 -6.77
C LEU A 169 7.21 18.77 -7.03
N VAL A 170 6.56 18.68 -8.19
CA VAL A 170 5.30 19.37 -8.47
C VAL A 170 4.18 18.78 -7.61
N TRP A 171 4.00 17.46 -7.63
CA TRP A 171 2.96 16.79 -6.84
C TRP A 171 3.10 17.06 -5.33
N ARG A 172 4.34 17.09 -4.82
CA ARG A 172 4.63 17.36 -3.40
C ARG A 172 4.20 18.76 -2.95
N GLN A 173 4.12 19.74 -3.85
CA GLN A 173 3.77 21.13 -3.52
C GLN A 173 2.26 21.37 -3.39
N VAL A 174 1.45 20.38 -3.76
CA VAL A 174 -0.01 20.46 -3.66
C VAL A 174 -0.43 20.49 -2.19
N ILE A 175 -1.17 21.52 -1.80
CA ILE A 175 -1.77 21.62 -0.46
C ILE A 175 -2.95 20.65 -0.41
N CYS A 176 -2.96 19.79 0.61
CA CYS A 176 -4.07 18.87 0.84
C CYS A 176 -5.38 19.66 1.07
N PRO A 177 -6.42 19.46 0.25
CA PRO A 177 -7.67 20.21 0.34
C PRO A 177 -8.64 19.63 1.37
N PHE A 178 -8.31 18.49 1.98
CA PHE A 178 -9.16 17.83 2.96
C PHE A 178 -8.86 18.32 4.37
N ASP A 179 -9.92 18.57 5.12
CA ASP A 179 -9.81 18.94 6.52
C ASP A 179 -9.17 17.84 7.35
N ARG A 180 -8.33 18.28 8.29
CA ARG A 180 -7.61 17.38 9.18
C ARG A 180 -8.53 16.90 10.32
N ASP A 181 -9.12 15.71 10.19
CA ASP A 181 -9.77 15.07 11.34
C ASP A 181 -8.73 14.44 12.28
N ARG A 182 -8.55 15.06 13.45
CA ARG A 182 -7.58 14.62 14.46
C ARG A 182 -7.89 13.25 15.04
N ARG A 183 -9.18 12.87 15.16
CA ARG A 183 -9.58 11.58 15.74
C ARG A 183 -9.27 10.45 14.78
N ILE A 184 -9.60 10.64 13.49
CA ILE A 184 -9.28 9.66 12.44
C ILE A 184 -7.77 9.50 12.33
N LEU A 185 -7.01 10.59 12.30
CA LEU A 185 -5.56 10.51 12.24
C LEU A 185 -4.96 9.81 13.46
N GLN A 186 -5.43 10.13 14.67
CA GLN A 186 -4.98 9.47 15.88
C GLN A 186 -5.24 7.96 15.78
N TYR A 187 -6.45 7.56 15.40
CA TYR A 187 -6.80 6.16 15.19
C TYR A 187 -5.89 5.48 14.17
N LEU A 188 -5.72 6.07 12.98
CA LEU A 188 -4.85 5.51 11.94
C LEU A 188 -3.39 5.37 12.41
N VAL A 189 -2.89 6.25 13.27
CA VAL A 189 -1.49 6.25 13.72
C VAL A 189 -1.25 5.43 14.99
N THR A 190 -2.22 5.30 15.89
CA THR A 190 -2.00 4.68 17.20
C THR A 190 -2.78 3.40 17.46
N THR A 191 -3.77 3.04 16.65
CA THR A 191 -4.45 1.75 16.79
C THR A 191 -3.43 0.62 16.67
N PRO A 192 -3.38 -0.33 17.64
CA PRO A 192 -2.53 -1.50 17.52
C PRO A 192 -2.85 -2.27 16.25
N VAL A 193 -1.83 -2.66 15.51
CA VAL A 193 -1.97 -3.53 14.34
C VAL A 193 -1.41 -4.89 14.68
N PHE A 194 -2.11 -5.93 14.26
CA PHE A 194 -1.63 -7.30 14.45
C PHE A 194 -0.35 -7.54 13.67
N THR A 195 0.54 -8.33 14.26
CA THR A 195 1.63 -9.01 13.57
C THR A 195 1.07 -10.05 12.60
N GLU A 196 1.92 -10.56 11.71
CA GLU A 196 1.54 -11.62 10.76
C GLU A 196 1.00 -12.87 11.49
N ASP A 197 1.67 -13.30 12.57
CA ASP A 197 1.24 -14.44 13.39
C ASP A 197 -0.14 -14.21 14.03
N GLU A 198 -0.38 -13.01 14.58
CA GLU A 198 -1.66 -12.62 15.20
C GLU A 198 -2.78 -12.54 14.16
N LEU A 199 -2.52 -12.01 12.96
CA LEU A 199 -3.49 -11.99 11.86
C LEU A 199 -3.90 -13.41 11.45
N HIS A 200 -2.94 -14.32 11.31
CA HIS A 200 -3.22 -15.71 10.98
C HIS A 200 -4.04 -16.39 12.08
N LEU A 201 -3.70 -16.16 13.35
CA LEU A 201 -4.47 -16.70 14.46
C LEU A 201 -5.91 -16.15 14.48
N ALA A 202 -6.08 -14.83 14.39
CA ALA A 202 -7.38 -14.17 14.36
C ALA A 202 -8.23 -14.63 13.16
N SER A 203 -7.60 -14.85 12.00
CA SER A 203 -8.26 -15.41 10.82
C SER A 203 -8.81 -16.82 11.08
N TYR A 204 -8.01 -17.71 11.70
CA TYR A 204 -8.47 -19.06 12.04
C TYR A 204 -9.54 -19.09 13.13
N GLU A 205 -9.58 -18.10 14.00
CA GLU A 205 -10.63 -17.94 15.02
C GLU A 205 -11.92 -17.40 14.41
N SER A 206 -11.80 -16.53 13.41
CA SER A 206 -12.92 -15.99 12.63
C SER A 206 -13.56 -17.02 11.70
N GLU A 207 -12.73 -17.82 11.00
CA GLU A 207 -13.14 -18.92 10.13
C GLU A 207 -12.16 -20.09 10.29
N GLY A 208 -12.66 -21.19 10.86
CA GLY A 208 -11.83 -22.35 11.22
C GLY A 208 -11.00 -22.93 10.06
N PRO A 209 -9.91 -23.66 10.37
CA PRO A 209 -9.08 -24.34 9.38
C PRO A 209 -9.86 -25.24 8.42
N GLU A 210 -9.55 -25.18 7.12
CA GLU A 210 -10.22 -25.97 6.08
C GLU A 210 -9.53 -27.33 5.84
N ASN A 211 -8.23 -27.44 6.16
CA ASN A 211 -7.42 -28.63 5.91
C ASN A 211 -6.45 -28.93 7.07
N ASN A 212 -5.74 -30.06 7.01
CA ASN A 212 -4.83 -30.48 8.07
C ASN A 212 -3.62 -29.55 8.23
N MET A 213 -3.07 -29.02 7.12
CA MET A 213 -1.95 -28.07 7.18
C MET A 213 -2.33 -26.78 7.94
N GLU A 214 -3.54 -26.26 7.71
CA GLU A 214 -4.06 -25.10 8.44
C GLU A 214 -4.32 -25.43 9.92
N LYS A 215 -4.81 -26.64 10.23
CA LYS A 215 -4.99 -27.09 11.63
C LYS A 215 -3.67 -27.13 12.38
N ASP A 216 -2.61 -27.56 11.73
CA ASP A 216 -1.27 -27.64 12.31
C ASP A 216 -0.63 -26.25 12.43
N SER A 217 -0.79 -25.41 11.42
CA SER A 217 -0.38 -24.00 11.44
C SER A 217 -1.02 -23.24 12.60
N ARG A 218 -2.35 -23.37 12.77
CA ARG A 218 -3.08 -22.78 13.89
C ARG A 218 -2.56 -23.27 15.25
N ARG A 219 -2.27 -24.57 15.39
CA ARG A 219 -1.73 -25.14 16.63
C ARG A 219 -0.34 -24.58 16.95
N SER A 220 0.53 -24.51 15.95
CA SER A 220 1.88 -23.94 16.07
C SER A 220 1.85 -22.46 16.46
N LEU A 221 1.00 -21.67 15.81
CA LEU A 221 0.83 -20.24 16.09
C LEU A 221 0.36 -19.99 17.53
N ARG A 222 -0.65 -20.73 18.00
CA ARG A 222 -1.11 -20.64 19.40
C ARG A 222 0.00 -20.94 20.39
N SER A 223 0.76 -22.01 20.16
CA SER A 223 1.88 -22.36 21.04
C SER A 223 2.96 -21.27 21.06
N SER A 224 3.26 -20.71 19.89
CA SER A 224 4.32 -19.70 19.72
C SER A 224 3.95 -18.36 20.38
N LEU A 225 2.71 -17.91 20.23
CA LEU A 225 2.22 -16.66 20.83
C LEU A 225 2.14 -16.76 22.36
N LEU A 226 1.63 -17.87 22.89
CA LEU A 226 1.63 -18.13 24.34
C LEU A 226 3.06 -18.12 24.94
N HIS A 227 4.05 -18.63 24.21
CA HIS A 227 5.44 -18.58 24.63
C HIS A 227 6.03 -17.17 24.60
N ARG A 228 5.55 -16.28 23.71
CA ARG A 228 5.99 -14.88 23.67
C ARG A 228 5.38 -14.07 24.81
N GLU A 229 4.09 -14.24 25.10
CA GLU A 229 3.40 -13.60 26.23
C GLU A 229 4.03 -13.96 27.58
N ASN A 230 4.46 -15.21 27.76
CA ASN A 230 5.12 -15.65 28.99
C ASN A 230 6.56 -15.13 29.16
N ARG A 231 7.16 -14.51 28.13
CA ARG A 231 8.54 -13.99 28.15
C ARG A 231 8.63 -12.46 28.16
N SER A 232 7.51 -11.76 27.90
CA SER A 232 7.37 -10.30 27.95
C SER A 232 6.91 -9.83 29.32
#